data_AF-A0A1F4N0B0-F1
#
_entry.id   AF-A0A1F4N0B0-F1
#
_cell.length_a   1.000
_cell.length_b   1.000
_cell.length_c   1.000
_cell.angle_alpha   90.00
_cell.angle_beta   90.00
_cell.angle_gamma   90.00
#
_symmetry.space_group_name_H-M   'P 1'
#
loop_
_entity.id
_entity.type
_entity.pdbx_description
1 polymer ?
#
loop_
_entity_poly.entity_id
_entity_poly.type
_entity_poly.pdbx_seq_one_letter_code
_entity_poly.pdbx_strand_id
1 'polypeptide(L)'
;MTYFIRLTLIIILIPLVTFAFNSTRFGSRGFFHVQTASTLYKGTLDAGTNLNFFTKVGDYLGEAKPENFAAVNWWDVQYNIYSTYGILDNLDMTFMWRIYQDANRYLVGEGESEYQYNIPEDIFLDFKAGSFGINNNRFNLGFITSFRIPTAQNYNYYFEPYTAGGFEFGLTGLASYFNDPYLHDRSYSVHLNLGWYYHNDAGKVLYKDITGVEYKADGNASALQYGLAFSYPTELFELNLEFWGNKFINAPDSMAYSREDYMYITPSVKFKPKPWFNFNLGLDIRVSKDEDTSSKLLPSPKERLSLPNYPSWKLYLALNFRLLPWGSGFEGSKTGRSKVDFYESLLKDSRRSEKIEEELRRLRKEREQAEKELEELRQMLEEQGK
;
A
#
# COMPACT_ATOMS: atom_id res chain seq x y z
N MET A 1 -40.66 7.28 6.00
CA MET A 1 -39.93 7.85 7.16
C MET A 1 -38.72 7.02 7.57
N THR A 2 -38.86 5.77 8.01
CA THR A 2 -37.79 4.97 8.65
C THR A 2 -36.49 4.84 7.85
N TYR A 3 -36.57 4.68 6.53
CA TYR A 3 -35.39 4.65 5.65
C TYR A 3 -34.64 5.98 5.59
N PHE A 4 -35.38 7.10 5.59
CA PHE A 4 -34.80 8.45 5.61
C PHE A 4 -34.03 8.66 6.92
N ILE A 5 -34.63 8.33 8.06
CA ILE A 5 -33.99 8.42 9.38
C ILE A 5 -32.71 7.57 9.45
N ARG A 6 -32.68 6.39 8.83
CA ARG A 6 -31.46 5.57 8.74
C ARG A 6 -30.39 6.19 7.84
N LEU A 7 -30.77 6.76 6.69
CA LEU A 7 -29.83 7.45 5.80
C LEU A 7 -29.25 8.71 6.48
N THR A 8 -30.11 9.50 7.12
CA THR A 8 -29.73 10.69 7.91
C THR A 8 -28.86 10.31 9.11
N LEU A 9 -29.12 9.21 9.82
CA LEU A 9 -28.23 8.72 10.89
C LEU A 9 -26.85 8.30 10.37
N ILE A 10 -26.77 7.68 9.19
CA ILE A 10 -25.46 7.38 8.56
C ILE A 10 -24.74 8.68 8.21
N ILE A 11 -25.44 9.66 7.62
CA ILE A 11 -24.86 10.96 7.24
C ILE A 11 -24.48 11.82 8.47
N ILE A 12 -25.17 11.66 9.62
CA ILE A 12 -24.87 12.38 10.88
C ILE A 12 -23.83 11.65 11.76
N LEU A 13 -23.57 10.36 11.53
CA LEU A 13 -22.47 9.62 12.17
C LEU A 13 -21.14 9.73 11.41
N ILE A 14 -21.12 10.38 10.24
CA ILE A 14 -19.93 10.56 9.40
C ILE A 14 -19.05 11.79 9.77
N PRO A 15 -19.56 12.92 10.32
CA PRO A 15 -18.76 14.10 10.60
C PRO A 15 -18.66 14.41 12.11
N LEU A 16 -17.91 13.61 12.90
CA LEU A 16 -17.63 13.95 14.31
C LEU A 16 -16.30 13.41 14.90
N VAL A 17 -15.32 13.06 14.05
CA VAL A 17 -13.89 12.90 14.41
C VAL A 17 -13.08 13.45 13.21
N THR A 18 -11.95 14.13 13.44
CA THR A 18 -11.37 15.12 12.50
C THR A 18 -9.90 14.86 12.12
N PHE A 19 -9.49 15.27 10.88
CA PHE A 19 -8.09 15.51 10.39
C PHE A 19 -7.20 14.25 10.17
N ALA A 20 -6.11 14.09 9.37
CA ALA A 20 -5.32 14.68 8.24
C ALA A 20 -4.18 13.74 7.51
N PHE A 21 -4.24 13.21 6.25
CA PHE A 21 -3.15 12.42 5.50
C PHE A 21 -3.15 10.88 5.69
N ASN A 22 -2.23 10.04 5.17
CA ASN A 22 -1.15 10.16 4.16
C ASN A 22 -1.17 8.94 3.21
N SER A 23 -0.12 8.72 2.42
CA SER A 23 -0.10 7.78 1.28
C SER A 23 0.17 6.32 1.65
N THR A 24 -0.57 5.81 2.62
CA THR A 24 -0.98 4.41 2.66
C THR A 24 -1.79 4.11 1.39
N ARG A 25 -1.31 3.22 0.52
CA ARG A 25 -1.89 3.01 -0.83
C ARG A 25 -3.19 2.19 -0.75
N PHE A 26 -4.32 2.83 -0.43
CA PHE A 26 -5.62 2.14 -0.40
C PHE A 26 -6.18 1.88 -1.79
N GLY A 27 -5.73 0.80 -2.42
CA GLY A 27 -6.22 0.38 -3.73
C GLY A 27 -6.28 -1.14 -3.91
N SER A 28 -7.41 -1.67 -4.35
CA SER A 28 -7.69 -3.11 -4.49
C SER A 28 -7.50 -3.90 -3.18
N ARG A 29 -7.35 -5.23 -3.27
CA ARG A 29 -7.04 -6.11 -2.13
C ARG A 29 -5.64 -5.75 -1.59
N GLY A 30 -5.59 -5.13 -0.41
CA GLY A 30 -4.36 -4.64 0.19
C GLY A 30 -4.39 -4.59 1.72
N PHE A 31 -3.25 -4.17 2.25
CA PHE A 31 -3.00 -3.83 3.65
C PHE A 31 -2.97 -2.30 3.78
N PHE A 32 -2.31 -1.73 4.79
CA PHE A 32 -2.11 -0.28 4.85
C PHE A 32 -1.04 0.17 3.85
N HIS A 33 0.11 -0.50 3.83
CA HIS A 33 1.29 -0.10 3.06
C HIS A 33 1.63 -1.10 1.95
N VAL A 34 1.54 -2.39 2.25
CA VAL A 34 1.81 -3.48 1.31
C VAL A 34 0.56 -3.80 0.48
N GLN A 35 0.77 -4.24 -0.75
CA GLN A 35 -0.28 -4.43 -1.75
C GLN A 35 -0.29 -5.88 -2.19
N THR A 36 -1.46 -6.52 -2.28
CA THR A 36 -1.49 -7.83 -2.95
C THR A 36 -1.33 -7.64 -4.45
N ALA A 37 -0.70 -8.61 -5.10
CA ALA A 37 -0.63 -8.70 -6.56
C ALA A 37 -1.99 -9.07 -7.21
N SER A 38 -3.10 -9.01 -6.47
CA SER A 38 -4.44 -9.30 -6.97
C SER A 38 -5.24 -8.02 -7.21
N THR A 39 -5.87 -7.93 -8.37
CA THR A 39 -6.71 -6.82 -8.81
C THR A 39 -8.15 -6.95 -8.30
N LEU A 40 -8.94 -5.87 -8.39
CA LEU A 40 -10.40 -5.96 -8.28
C LEU A 40 -10.99 -6.61 -9.54
N TYR A 41 -11.96 -7.51 -9.35
CA TYR A 41 -12.75 -8.08 -10.45
C TYR A 41 -13.43 -6.99 -11.27
N LYS A 42 -13.49 -7.17 -12.60
CA LYS A 42 -14.12 -6.24 -13.53
C LYS A 42 -15.51 -5.77 -13.09
N GLY A 43 -15.74 -4.46 -13.17
CA GLY A 43 -17.00 -3.81 -12.78
C GLY A 43 -17.26 -3.75 -11.27
N THR A 44 -16.26 -4.06 -10.43
CA THR A 44 -16.31 -3.86 -8.98
C THR A 44 -15.80 -2.46 -8.65
N LEU A 45 -16.51 -1.74 -7.77
CA LEU A 45 -16.10 -0.45 -7.22
C LEU A 45 -16.04 -0.61 -5.70
N ASP A 46 -14.83 -0.54 -5.16
CA ASP A 46 -14.61 -0.41 -3.72
C ASP A 46 -14.29 1.06 -3.45
N ALA A 47 -14.84 1.64 -2.38
CA ALA A 47 -14.60 3.02 -1.97
C ALA A 47 -14.46 3.08 -0.45
N GLY A 48 -13.76 4.08 0.06
CA GLY A 48 -13.52 4.16 1.49
C GLY A 48 -12.93 5.47 1.97
N THR A 49 -12.77 5.50 3.29
CA THR A 49 -12.05 6.54 4.00
C THR A 49 -10.97 5.89 4.85
N ASN A 50 -9.95 6.65 5.17
CA ASN A 50 -8.90 6.28 6.09
C ASN A 50 -8.67 7.45 7.05
N LEU A 51 -8.23 7.14 8.27
CA LEU A 51 -7.76 8.07 9.28
C LEU A 51 -6.51 7.49 9.95
N ASN A 52 -5.30 8.02 9.74
CA ASN A 52 -4.14 7.67 10.60
C ASN A 52 -4.07 8.62 11.81
N PHE A 53 -3.04 8.56 12.66
CA PHE A 53 -2.88 9.47 13.80
C PHE A 53 -1.52 9.31 14.48
N PHE A 54 -0.83 10.43 14.71
CA PHE A 54 0.33 10.53 15.59
C PHE A 54 0.18 11.73 16.53
N THR A 55 0.73 11.60 17.74
CA THR A 55 0.89 12.73 18.67
C THR A 55 2.10 12.50 19.59
N LYS A 56 2.79 13.59 19.94
CA LYS A 56 3.93 13.55 20.89
C LYS A 56 4.03 14.85 21.69
N VAL A 57 4.16 14.72 23.00
CA VAL A 57 4.53 15.84 23.88
C VAL A 57 5.98 16.24 23.59
N GLY A 58 6.22 17.52 23.30
CA GLY A 58 7.56 18.06 23.14
C GLY A 58 8.23 18.27 24.49
N ASP A 59 9.08 17.33 24.92
CA ASP A 59 9.94 17.47 26.09
C ASP A 59 11.17 18.33 25.81
N TYR A 60 11.56 19.20 26.75
CA TYR A 60 12.69 20.12 26.60
C TYR A 60 14.05 19.41 26.60
N LEU A 61 14.96 19.82 25.70
CA LEU A 61 16.27 19.17 25.48
C LEU A 61 17.48 19.86 26.16
N GLY A 62 17.30 20.96 26.89
CA GLY A 62 18.40 21.65 27.59
C GLY A 62 18.54 21.27 29.06
N GLU A 63 19.74 21.41 29.62
CA GLU A 63 20.09 21.04 31.00
C GLU A 63 19.24 21.74 32.08
N ALA A 64 18.83 22.98 31.82
CA ALA A 64 17.94 23.76 32.68
C ALA A 64 16.67 24.15 31.91
N LYS A 65 15.53 23.57 32.31
CA LYS A 65 14.20 23.90 31.78
C LYS A 65 13.82 25.34 32.17
N PRO A 66 13.48 26.23 31.22
CA PRO A 66 13.01 27.59 31.55
C PRO A 66 11.77 27.57 32.44
N GLU A 67 11.67 28.50 33.40
CA GLU A 67 10.54 28.58 34.34
C GLU A 67 9.19 28.79 33.63
N ASN A 68 9.21 29.42 32.45
CA ASN A 68 8.05 29.66 31.60
C ASN A 68 7.81 28.56 30.53
N PHE A 69 8.52 27.42 30.57
CA PHE A 69 8.29 26.33 29.62
C PHE A 69 7.00 25.56 29.94
N ALA A 70 5.97 25.78 29.12
CA ALA A 70 4.86 24.86 28.93
C ALA A 70 5.22 23.79 27.89
N ALA A 71 4.90 22.53 28.17
CA ALA A 71 5.07 21.46 27.19
C ALA A 71 3.98 21.56 26.10
N VAL A 72 4.38 21.57 24.83
CA VAL A 72 3.47 21.62 23.69
C VAL A 72 3.22 20.20 23.21
N ASN A 73 1.95 19.80 23.09
CA ASN A 73 1.60 18.53 22.47
C ASN A 73 1.49 18.71 20.95
N TRP A 74 2.33 18.00 20.20
CA TRP A 74 2.32 18.00 18.74
C TRP A 74 1.31 16.99 18.23
N TRP A 75 0.65 17.34 17.12
CA TRP A 75 -0.39 16.55 16.50
C TRP A 75 -0.07 16.41 15.01
N ASP A 76 -0.18 15.18 14.55
CA ASP A 76 -0.18 14.80 13.14
C ASP A 76 -1.34 13.81 13.01
N VAL A 77 -2.55 14.34 13.18
CA VAL A 77 -3.80 13.57 13.12
C VAL A 77 -4.01 13.19 11.66
N GLN A 78 -4.49 11.98 11.30
CA GLN A 78 -4.53 11.56 9.88
C GLN A 78 -5.84 11.17 9.17
N TYR A 79 -6.01 11.41 7.85
CA TYR A 79 -7.26 11.30 7.06
C TYR A 79 -7.13 11.35 5.50
N ASN A 80 -7.78 10.42 4.78
CA ASN A 80 -7.95 10.41 3.30
C ASN A 80 -9.33 9.86 2.86
N ILE A 81 -9.72 10.08 1.59
CA ILE A 81 -10.80 9.37 0.88
C ILE A 81 -10.28 8.69 -0.40
N TYR A 82 -10.84 7.54 -0.79
CA TYR A 82 -10.40 6.80 -1.97
C TYR A 82 -11.50 5.98 -2.65
N SER A 83 -11.26 5.60 -3.91
CA SER A 83 -12.08 4.68 -4.69
C SER A 83 -11.22 3.90 -5.70
N THR A 84 -11.46 2.59 -5.80
CA THR A 84 -10.81 1.70 -6.77
C THR A 84 -11.86 1.03 -7.66
N TYR A 85 -11.65 1.10 -8.97
CA TYR A 85 -12.50 0.48 -9.96
C TYR A 85 -11.75 -0.61 -10.75
N GLY A 86 -12.30 -1.83 -10.75
CA GLY A 86 -11.82 -2.93 -11.59
C GLY A 86 -12.22 -2.71 -13.06
N ILE A 87 -11.26 -2.32 -13.89
CA ILE A 87 -11.47 -2.00 -15.33
C ILE A 87 -11.51 -3.30 -16.15
N LEU A 88 -10.54 -4.19 -15.89
CA LEU A 88 -10.40 -5.53 -16.47
C LEU A 88 -10.05 -6.50 -15.35
N ASP A 89 -10.15 -7.80 -15.60
CA ASP A 89 -9.87 -8.82 -14.57
C ASP A 89 -8.40 -8.82 -14.10
N ASN A 90 -7.49 -8.28 -14.93
CA ASN A 90 -6.07 -8.05 -14.63
C ASN A 90 -5.69 -6.57 -14.48
N LEU A 91 -6.64 -5.63 -14.42
CA LEU A 91 -6.37 -4.17 -14.31
C LEU A 91 -7.40 -3.45 -13.45
N ASP A 92 -6.94 -2.81 -12.37
CA ASP A 92 -7.72 -1.80 -11.66
C ASP A 92 -7.01 -0.44 -11.57
N MET A 93 -7.80 0.60 -11.32
CA MET A 93 -7.34 1.97 -11.13
C MET A 93 -7.91 2.51 -9.82
N THR A 94 -7.08 3.17 -9.03
CA THR A 94 -7.46 3.84 -7.79
C THR A 94 -7.28 5.34 -7.91
N PHE A 95 -8.33 6.08 -7.56
CA PHE A 95 -8.29 7.51 -7.28
C PHE A 95 -8.35 7.70 -5.77
N MET A 96 -7.42 8.46 -5.20
CA MET A 96 -7.44 8.88 -3.80
C MET A 96 -7.27 10.40 -3.72
N TRP A 97 -8.02 11.01 -2.81
CA TRP A 97 -7.91 12.43 -2.50
C TRP A 97 -7.84 12.63 -0.98
N ARG A 98 -7.10 13.66 -0.60
CA ARG A 98 -6.47 13.85 0.69
C ARG A 98 -6.84 15.28 1.12
N ILE A 99 -7.61 15.41 2.21
CA ILE A 99 -8.66 16.45 2.29
C ILE A 99 -8.32 17.66 3.19
N TYR A 100 -7.49 17.48 4.22
CA TYR A 100 -7.12 18.46 5.26
C TYR A 100 -5.75 18.00 5.83
N GLN A 101 -4.66 18.80 6.03
CA GLN A 101 -3.27 18.50 6.60
C GLN A 101 -2.85 19.29 7.83
N ASP A 102 -2.36 18.64 8.89
CA ASP A 102 -1.57 19.32 9.93
C ASP A 102 -0.14 19.56 9.40
N ALA A 103 0.12 20.66 8.69
CA ALA A 103 1.41 20.82 7.98
C ALA A 103 2.60 21.04 8.93
N ASN A 104 2.30 21.36 10.21
CA ASN A 104 3.25 21.47 11.31
C ASN A 104 4.41 22.47 11.07
N ARG A 105 4.19 23.44 10.17
CA ARG A 105 5.16 24.51 9.84
C ARG A 105 5.01 25.69 10.79
N TYR A 106 6.11 26.14 11.39
CA TYR A 106 6.19 27.46 12.01
C TYR A 106 6.63 28.50 10.97
N LEU A 107 5.75 29.45 10.65
CA LEU A 107 6.19 30.74 10.13
C LEU A 107 6.74 31.57 11.28
N VAL A 108 7.94 32.14 11.10
CA VAL A 108 8.57 33.04 12.06
C VAL A 108 8.52 34.45 11.47
N GLY A 109 7.35 35.09 11.60
CA GLY A 109 7.07 36.45 11.12
C GLY A 109 5.79 37.00 11.73
N GLU A 110 5.80 38.29 12.11
CA GLU A 110 4.64 39.11 12.52
C GLU A 110 3.60 38.50 13.49
N GLY A 111 4.05 37.66 14.42
CA GLY A 111 3.36 37.39 15.70
C GLY A 111 2.23 36.35 15.66
N GLU A 112 1.71 35.99 14.50
CA GLU A 112 0.69 34.95 14.35
C GLU A 112 1.31 33.64 13.88
N SER A 113 1.46 32.68 14.81
CA SER A 113 1.72 31.28 14.44
C SER A 113 0.42 30.64 13.93
N GLU A 114 0.05 30.96 12.70
CA GLU A 114 -0.97 30.20 11.97
C GLU A 114 -0.54 28.72 11.97
N TYR A 115 -1.35 27.86 12.60
CA TYR A 115 -1.21 26.42 12.47
C TYR A 115 -1.56 26.05 11.03
N GLN A 116 -0.54 26.06 10.16
CA GLN A 116 -0.75 25.89 8.74
C GLN A 116 -1.33 24.51 8.46
N TYR A 117 -2.48 24.51 7.77
CA TYR A 117 -3.08 23.30 7.24
C TYR A 117 -3.40 23.42 5.76
N ASN A 118 -3.35 22.30 5.04
CA ASN A 118 -3.74 22.24 3.62
C ASN A 118 -5.17 21.68 3.51
N ILE A 119 -6.14 22.50 3.08
CA ILE A 119 -7.46 22.05 2.62
C ILE A 119 -7.69 22.64 1.22
N PRO A 120 -7.85 21.82 0.16
CA PRO A 120 -7.51 20.40 0.08
C PRO A 120 -5.99 20.18 0.03
N GLU A 121 -5.58 18.92 -0.12
CA GLU A 121 -4.23 18.55 -0.57
C GLU A 121 -4.30 17.67 -1.85
N ASP A 122 -3.18 17.08 -2.20
CA ASP A 122 -2.79 16.24 -3.33
C ASP A 122 -3.78 15.13 -3.70
N ILE A 123 -3.76 14.81 -4.99
CA ILE A 123 -4.51 13.72 -5.60
C ILE A 123 -3.52 12.60 -5.98
N PHE A 124 -3.89 11.36 -5.68
CA PHE A 124 -3.10 10.17 -5.97
C PHE A 124 -3.84 9.30 -6.98
N LEU A 125 -3.11 8.82 -7.99
CA LEU A 125 -3.60 7.90 -9.01
C LEU A 125 -2.70 6.67 -9.06
N ASP A 126 -3.26 5.51 -8.71
CA ASP A 126 -2.58 4.22 -8.88
C ASP A 126 -3.25 3.43 -10.03
N PHE A 127 -2.43 2.88 -10.93
CA PHE A 127 -2.85 1.90 -11.94
C PHE A 127 -2.19 0.56 -11.62
N LYS A 128 -2.99 -0.47 -11.30
CA LYS A 128 -2.51 -1.78 -10.86
C LYS A 128 -2.81 -2.84 -11.93
N ALA A 129 -1.76 -3.32 -12.59
CA ALA A 129 -1.82 -4.49 -13.46
C ALA A 129 -1.40 -5.72 -12.66
N GLY A 130 -2.24 -6.76 -12.58
CA GLY A 130 -1.98 -7.88 -11.69
C GLY A 130 -2.85 -9.10 -11.96
N SER A 131 -2.96 -9.96 -10.93
CA SER A 131 -3.59 -11.29 -11.02
C SER A 131 -2.93 -12.21 -12.07
N PHE A 132 -1.64 -11.99 -12.37
CA PHE A 132 -0.87 -12.85 -13.26
C PHE A 132 -0.40 -14.09 -12.50
N GLY A 133 -1.27 -15.11 -12.47
CA GLY A 133 -1.06 -16.34 -11.72
C GLY A 133 -0.05 -17.29 -12.38
N ILE A 134 0.85 -17.84 -11.56
CA ILE A 134 1.77 -18.92 -11.90
C ILE A 134 1.70 -20.04 -10.84
N ASN A 135 2.18 -21.24 -11.17
CA ASN A 135 2.12 -22.43 -10.32
C ASN A 135 0.69 -22.67 -9.76
N ASN A 136 -0.26 -22.87 -10.69
CA ASN A 136 -1.68 -23.08 -10.42
C ASN A 136 -2.26 -22.00 -9.46
N ASN A 137 -2.00 -20.73 -9.77
CA ASN A 137 -2.40 -19.53 -9.01
C ASN A 137 -1.91 -19.46 -7.55
N ARG A 138 -0.97 -20.31 -7.12
CA ARG A 138 -0.33 -20.19 -5.78
C ARG A 138 0.53 -18.95 -5.66
N PHE A 139 1.02 -18.41 -6.78
CA PHE A 139 1.75 -17.16 -6.83
C PHE A 139 1.11 -16.24 -7.86
N ASN A 140 0.76 -15.01 -7.48
CA ASN A 140 0.39 -13.94 -8.40
C ASN A 140 1.51 -12.92 -8.50
N LEU A 141 1.76 -12.44 -9.72
CA LEU A 141 2.63 -11.31 -10.02
C LEU A 141 1.82 -10.11 -10.51
N GLY A 142 2.40 -8.92 -10.41
CA GLY A 142 1.81 -7.67 -10.91
C GLY A 142 2.75 -6.48 -10.75
N PHE A 143 2.26 -5.29 -11.11
CA PHE A 143 2.91 -4.02 -10.81
C PHE A 143 1.87 -2.90 -10.60
N ILE A 144 2.30 -1.84 -9.92
CA ILE A 144 1.57 -0.58 -9.76
C ILE A 144 2.39 0.54 -10.39
N THR A 145 1.77 1.34 -11.23
CA THR A 145 2.28 2.69 -11.55
C THR A 145 1.51 3.69 -10.70
N SER A 146 2.24 4.43 -9.86
CA SER A 146 1.70 5.41 -8.91
C SER A 146 2.05 6.83 -9.36
N PHE A 147 1.12 7.77 -9.17
CA PHE A 147 1.31 9.19 -9.43
C PHE A 147 0.77 10.03 -8.28
N ARG A 148 1.47 11.12 -7.96
CA ARG A 148 1.02 12.18 -7.05
C ARG A 148 0.95 13.49 -7.80
N ILE A 149 -0.23 14.11 -7.78
CA ILE A 149 -0.49 15.41 -8.37
C ILE A 149 -0.45 16.44 -7.22
N PRO A 150 0.53 17.37 -7.22
CA PRO A 150 0.66 18.37 -6.16
C PRO A 150 -0.49 19.39 -6.26
N THR A 151 -1.42 19.32 -5.30
CA THR A 151 -2.55 20.27 -5.16
C THR A 151 -2.67 20.88 -3.76
N ALA A 152 -1.76 20.55 -2.84
CA ALA A 152 -1.55 21.29 -1.59
C ALA A 152 -1.08 22.74 -1.82
N GLN A 153 -1.24 23.56 -0.77
CA GLN A 153 -0.70 24.92 -0.69
C GLN A 153 0.74 24.94 -0.12
N ASN A 154 0.97 24.18 0.95
CA ASN A 154 2.27 23.99 1.58
C ASN A 154 2.82 22.60 1.29
N TYR A 155 4.14 22.43 1.35
CA TYR A 155 4.85 21.13 1.22
C TYR A 155 6.02 21.08 2.21
N ASN A 156 6.83 20.02 2.16
CA ASN A 156 7.96 19.79 3.07
C ASN A 156 7.51 19.81 4.54
N TYR A 157 6.66 18.83 4.91
CA TYR A 157 6.07 18.72 6.24
C TYR A 157 7.01 18.07 7.23
N TYR A 158 6.75 18.36 8.49
CA TYR A 158 7.25 17.57 9.59
C TYR A 158 6.43 16.29 9.76
N PHE A 159 7.01 15.23 10.35
CA PHE A 159 6.40 13.91 10.57
C PHE A 159 6.06 13.05 9.33
N GLU A 160 6.00 13.61 8.12
CA GLU A 160 5.57 12.84 6.94
C GLU A 160 6.67 12.42 5.97
N PRO A 161 6.45 11.38 5.15
CA PRO A 161 7.30 11.06 4.00
C PRO A 161 7.50 12.29 3.11
N TYR A 162 8.77 12.54 2.79
CA TYR A 162 9.21 13.72 2.05
C TYR A 162 8.40 14.04 0.79
N THR A 163 8.18 15.35 0.57
CA THR A 163 7.75 15.90 -0.72
C THR A 163 8.11 17.39 -0.84
N ALA A 164 8.43 17.84 -2.06
CA ALA A 164 8.62 19.27 -2.38
C ALA A 164 7.43 19.90 -3.14
N GLY A 165 6.31 19.20 -3.27
CA GLY A 165 5.24 19.62 -4.20
C GLY A 165 5.64 19.48 -5.67
N GLY A 166 6.60 18.60 -5.95
CA GLY A 166 6.84 18.06 -7.28
C GLY A 166 5.67 17.22 -7.78
N PHE A 167 5.60 16.99 -9.09
CA PHE A 167 4.84 15.85 -9.60
C PHE A 167 5.65 14.59 -9.32
N GLU A 168 5.14 13.69 -8.49
CA GLU A 168 5.86 12.47 -8.10
C GLU A 168 5.29 11.28 -8.87
N PHE A 169 6.15 10.32 -9.23
CA PHE A 169 5.72 9.08 -9.84
C PHE A 169 6.54 7.89 -9.35
N GLY A 170 5.95 6.70 -9.39
CA GLY A 170 6.63 5.48 -8.98
C GLY A 170 6.16 4.25 -9.75
N LEU A 171 7.02 3.23 -9.75
CA LEU A 171 6.75 1.91 -10.29
C LEU A 171 7.02 0.89 -9.18
N THR A 172 6.08 0.00 -8.89
CA THR A 172 6.20 -0.98 -7.80
C THR A 172 5.84 -2.37 -8.30
N GLY A 173 6.81 -3.27 -8.36
CA GLY A 173 6.58 -4.69 -8.63
C GLY A 173 5.93 -5.37 -7.43
N LEU A 174 4.98 -6.25 -7.72
CA LEU A 174 4.21 -7.01 -6.74
C LEU A 174 4.44 -8.51 -6.94
N ALA A 175 4.71 -9.22 -5.85
CA ALA A 175 4.60 -10.67 -5.77
C ALA A 175 3.68 -11.05 -4.60
N SER A 176 2.92 -12.13 -4.74
CA SER A 176 2.02 -12.61 -3.68
C SER A 176 1.86 -14.12 -3.72
N TYR A 177 2.12 -14.77 -2.60
CA TYR A 177 1.86 -16.19 -2.37
C TYR A 177 0.51 -16.38 -1.65
N PHE A 178 -0.29 -17.32 -2.13
CA PHE A 178 -1.55 -17.75 -1.53
C PHE A 178 -1.52 -19.25 -1.24
N ASN A 179 -1.84 -19.64 -0.02
CA ASN A 179 -1.84 -21.05 0.37
C ASN A 179 -2.99 -21.85 -0.27
N ASP A 180 -4.18 -21.25 -0.33
CA ASP A 180 -5.29 -21.66 -1.19
C ASP A 180 -5.28 -20.76 -2.44
N PRO A 181 -4.99 -21.31 -3.64
CA PRO A 181 -4.88 -20.55 -4.88
C PRO A 181 -6.23 -20.16 -5.52
N TYR A 182 -7.35 -20.54 -4.91
CA TYR A 182 -8.71 -20.25 -5.39
C TYR A 182 -9.48 -19.35 -4.43
N LEU A 183 -9.18 -19.44 -3.13
CA LEU A 183 -9.85 -18.71 -2.04
C LEU A 183 -8.85 -17.85 -1.27
N HIS A 184 -8.20 -16.91 -1.97
CA HIS A 184 -7.18 -16.01 -1.42
C HIS A 184 -7.60 -15.34 -0.10
N ASP A 185 -8.88 -14.95 0.03
CA ASP A 185 -9.43 -14.25 1.20
C ASP A 185 -9.65 -15.16 2.45
N ARG A 186 -9.33 -16.46 2.35
CA ARG A 186 -9.63 -17.50 3.35
C ARG A 186 -8.43 -18.34 3.80
N SER A 187 -7.23 -18.08 3.27
CA SER A 187 -6.02 -18.80 3.65
C SER A 187 -4.88 -17.84 3.95
N TYR A 188 -3.85 -18.30 4.69
CA TYR A 188 -2.70 -17.45 4.93
C TYR A 188 -2.00 -17.09 3.61
N SER A 189 -1.47 -15.87 3.56
CA SER A 189 -0.84 -15.31 2.37
C SER A 189 0.32 -14.39 2.73
N VAL A 190 1.26 -14.24 1.78
CA VAL A 190 2.51 -13.49 1.94
C VAL A 190 2.72 -12.62 0.71
N HIS A 191 3.06 -11.35 0.91
CA HIS A 191 3.09 -10.33 -0.15
C HIS A 191 4.39 -9.55 -0.11
N LEU A 192 5.03 -9.38 -1.25
CA LEU A 192 6.28 -8.64 -1.41
C LEU A 192 6.09 -7.51 -2.43
N ASN A 193 6.32 -6.29 -1.97
CA ASN A 193 6.40 -5.08 -2.78
C ASN A 193 7.87 -4.64 -2.88
N LEU A 194 8.33 -4.38 -4.10
CA LEU A 194 9.59 -3.67 -4.36
C LEU A 194 9.35 -2.61 -5.42
N GLY A 195 9.62 -1.35 -5.11
CA GLY A 195 9.33 -0.24 -6.00
C GLY A 195 10.36 0.86 -5.97
N TRP A 196 10.41 1.59 -7.07
CA TRP A 196 11.17 2.82 -7.23
C TRP A 196 10.20 4.00 -7.31
N TYR A 197 10.56 5.11 -6.66
CA TYR A 197 9.74 6.30 -6.56
C TYR A 197 10.61 7.54 -6.81
N TYR A 198 10.05 8.53 -7.51
CA TYR A 198 10.76 9.70 -8.02
C TYR A 198 9.98 10.97 -7.69
N HIS A 199 10.69 11.96 -7.15
CA HIS A 199 10.15 13.25 -6.74
C HIS A 199 10.71 14.34 -7.68
N ASN A 200 9.84 15.05 -8.40
CA ASN A 200 10.24 16.09 -9.36
C ASN A 200 10.44 17.45 -8.65
N ASP A 201 11.47 17.52 -7.82
CA ASP A 201 11.71 18.59 -6.86
C ASP A 201 12.54 19.76 -7.39
N ALA A 202 13.30 19.58 -8.48
CA ALA A 202 14.31 20.55 -8.92
C ALA A 202 13.72 21.97 -9.09
N GLY A 203 14.22 22.93 -8.31
CA GLY A 203 13.75 24.32 -8.27
C GLY A 203 12.48 24.59 -7.44
N LYS A 204 11.88 23.56 -6.81
CA LYS A 204 10.76 23.71 -5.85
C LYS A 204 11.24 24.32 -4.54
N VAL A 205 10.42 25.19 -3.93
CA VAL A 205 10.73 25.81 -2.64
C VAL A 205 10.48 24.81 -1.51
N LEU A 206 11.55 24.41 -0.82
CA LEU A 206 11.46 23.55 0.36
C LEU A 206 11.20 24.38 1.62
N TYR A 207 11.86 25.54 1.71
CA TYR A 207 11.83 26.42 2.87
C TYR A 207 11.95 27.89 2.43
N LYS A 208 11.40 28.80 3.24
CA LYS A 208 11.52 30.25 3.07
C LYS A 208 11.78 30.87 4.44
N ASP A 209 12.87 31.61 4.58
CA ASP A 209 13.26 32.17 5.88
C ASP A 209 12.58 33.49 6.23
N ILE A 210 12.90 33.97 7.44
CA ILE A 210 12.34 35.21 8.03
C ILE A 210 12.69 36.48 7.24
N THR A 211 13.70 36.42 6.37
CA THR A 211 14.09 37.51 5.47
C THR A 211 13.45 37.39 4.09
N GLY A 212 12.72 36.30 3.85
CA GLY A 212 12.06 35.98 2.59
C GLY A 212 12.94 35.26 1.57
N VAL A 213 14.13 34.79 1.94
CA VAL A 213 15.00 34.00 1.04
C VAL A 213 14.39 32.61 0.85
N GLU A 214 14.25 32.19 -0.41
CA GLU A 214 13.70 30.89 -0.80
C GLU A 214 14.80 29.87 -1.02
N TYR A 215 14.80 28.82 -0.20
CA TYR A 215 15.66 27.66 -0.34
C TYR A 215 14.95 26.63 -1.22
N LYS A 216 15.59 26.29 -2.33
CA LYS A 216 15.04 25.43 -3.38
C LYS A 216 15.80 24.11 -3.45
N ALA A 217 15.14 23.04 -3.87
CA ALA A 217 15.81 21.76 -4.07
C ALA A 217 16.74 21.86 -5.30
N ASP A 218 18.03 21.59 -5.11
CA ASP A 218 19.05 21.62 -6.17
C ASP A 218 18.86 20.51 -7.23
N GLY A 219 18.12 19.45 -6.88
CA GLY A 219 17.89 18.30 -7.76
C GLY A 219 16.69 17.46 -7.31
N ASN A 220 16.44 16.37 -8.05
CA ASN A 220 15.28 15.50 -7.88
C ASN A 220 15.61 14.31 -6.96
N ALA A 221 14.86 14.11 -5.88
CA ALA A 221 15.02 12.95 -5.01
C ALA A 221 14.48 11.67 -5.68
N SER A 222 15.02 10.52 -5.30
CA SER A 222 14.43 9.22 -5.66
C SER A 222 14.75 8.15 -4.62
N ALA A 223 13.83 7.19 -4.47
CA ALA A 223 13.86 6.21 -3.39
C ALA A 223 13.47 4.80 -3.86
N LEU A 224 13.99 3.82 -3.13
CA LEU A 224 13.56 2.43 -3.12
C LEU A 224 12.54 2.25 -2.00
N GLN A 225 11.27 2.00 -2.37
CA GLN A 225 10.20 1.61 -1.46
C GLN A 225 10.12 0.09 -1.39
N TYR A 226 10.01 -0.47 -0.19
CA TYR A 226 9.96 -1.92 0.01
C TYR A 226 8.93 -2.29 1.07
N GLY A 227 8.30 -3.47 0.91
CA GLY A 227 7.29 -3.95 1.83
C GLY A 227 7.10 -5.47 1.78
N LEU A 228 6.96 -6.09 2.95
CA LEU A 228 6.67 -7.50 3.13
C LEU A 228 5.48 -7.62 4.10
N ALA A 229 4.40 -8.26 3.71
CA ALA A 229 3.23 -8.46 4.57
C ALA A 229 2.80 -9.92 4.65
N PHE A 230 2.30 -10.28 5.82
CA PHE A 230 1.70 -11.57 6.15
C PHE A 230 0.23 -11.36 6.53
N SER A 231 -0.66 -12.19 6.00
CA SER A 231 -2.07 -12.23 6.42
C SER A 231 -2.47 -13.59 6.95
N TYR A 232 -3.25 -13.59 8.03
CA TYR A 232 -3.95 -14.75 8.58
C TYR A 232 -5.45 -14.46 8.69
N PRO A 233 -6.26 -14.86 7.68
CA PRO A 233 -7.70 -14.64 7.69
C PRO A 233 -8.45 -15.66 8.55
N THR A 234 -9.49 -15.19 9.24
CA THR A 234 -10.57 -15.96 9.84
C THR A 234 -11.90 -15.54 9.18
N GLU A 235 -13.04 -16.04 9.66
CA GLU A 235 -14.36 -15.67 9.12
C GLU A 235 -14.69 -14.19 9.30
N LEU A 236 -14.47 -13.64 10.50
CA LEU A 236 -14.83 -12.25 10.85
C LEU A 236 -13.64 -11.29 10.94
N PHE A 237 -12.44 -11.81 11.23
CA PHE A 237 -11.24 -11.01 11.41
C PHE A 237 -10.14 -11.47 10.46
N GLU A 238 -9.23 -10.58 10.11
CA GLU A 238 -8.04 -10.89 9.34
C GLU A 238 -6.87 -10.20 10.05
N LEU A 239 -5.96 -11.01 10.56
CA LEU A 239 -4.82 -10.58 11.36
C LEU A 239 -3.62 -10.42 10.43
N ASN A 240 -3.03 -9.23 10.45
CA ASN A 240 -2.06 -8.79 9.46
C ASN A 240 -0.80 -8.26 10.16
N LEU A 241 0.35 -8.48 9.52
CA LEU A 241 1.63 -7.96 9.96
C LEU A 241 2.42 -7.49 8.74
N GLU A 242 2.70 -6.20 8.67
CA GLU A 242 3.52 -5.60 7.61
C GLU A 242 4.89 -5.19 8.14
N PHE A 243 5.90 -5.29 7.28
CA PHE A 243 7.22 -4.70 7.44
C PHE A 243 7.42 -3.83 6.20
N TRP A 244 7.61 -2.52 6.36
CA TRP A 244 7.70 -1.62 5.20
C TRP A 244 8.66 -0.47 5.47
N GLY A 245 9.15 0.17 4.41
CA GLY A 245 10.08 1.27 4.54
C GLY A 245 10.44 1.93 3.23
N ASN A 246 11.22 2.99 3.35
CA ASN A 246 11.75 3.80 2.25
C ASN A 246 13.26 3.96 2.45
N LYS A 247 14.02 3.78 1.37
CA LYS A 247 15.45 4.06 1.33
C LYS A 247 15.76 5.00 0.18
N PHE A 248 16.37 6.14 0.46
CA PHE A 248 16.75 7.06 -0.61
C PHE A 248 17.94 6.52 -1.43
N ILE A 249 17.83 6.68 -2.75
CA ILE A 249 18.90 6.45 -3.73
C ILE A 249 19.58 7.79 -3.99
N ASN A 250 18.77 8.81 -4.31
CA ASN A 250 19.14 10.22 -4.24
C ASN A 250 18.35 10.83 -3.08
N ALA A 251 19.03 11.19 -1.99
CA ALA A 251 18.38 11.86 -0.87
C ALA A 251 17.87 13.25 -1.27
N PRO A 252 16.76 13.73 -0.68
CA PRO A 252 16.34 15.13 -0.77
C PRO A 252 17.43 16.11 -0.34
N ASP A 253 17.31 17.37 -0.72
CA ASP A 253 18.24 18.42 -0.27
C ASP A 253 18.28 18.55 1.27
N SER A 254 19.36 19.11 1.81
CA SER A 254 19.52 19.47 3.22
C SER A 254 18.34 20.26 3.82
N MET A 255 17.65 21.08 3.03
CA MET A 255 16.50 21.89 3.47
C MET A 255 15.17 21.11 3.45
N ALA A 256 15.20 19.81 3.17
CA ALA A 256 14.07 18.91 3.34
C ALA A 256 14.02 18.35 4.78
N TYR A 257 12.82 18.31 5.36
CA TYR A 257 12.52 17.40 6.47
C TYR A 257 12.36 15.98 5.93
N SER A 258 12.45 14.98 6.82
CA SER A 258 12.17 13.57 6.50
C SER A 258 13.02 13.02 5.33
N ARG A 259 14.26 13.48 5.23
CA ARG A 259 15.21 13.08 4.17
C ARG A 259 15.99 11.80 4.50
N GLU A 260 15.70 11.18 5.63
CA GLU A 260 16.31 9.94 6.13
C GLU A 260 15.63 8.66 5.60
N ASP A 261 16.40 7.57 5.54
CA ASP A 261 15.87 6.21 5.40
C ASP A 261 15.02 5.83 6.62
N TYR A 262 13.89 5.13 6.41
CA TYR A 262 13.05 4.65 7.51
C TYR A 262 12.49 3.25 7.28
N MET A 263 12.11 2.60 8.39
CA MET A 263 11.46 1.30 8.40
C MET A 263 10.48 1.20 9.58
N TYR A 264 9.33 0.59 9.32
CA TYR A 264 8.22 0.37 10.25
C TYR A 264 7.81 -1.10 10.29
N ILE A 265 7.21 -1.50 11.41
CA ILE A 265 6.43 -2.73 11.56
C ILE A 265 4.98 -2.33 11.86
N THR A 266 4.02 -2.94 11.16
CA THR A 266 2.59 -2.61 11.24
C THR A 266 1.76 -3.85 11.56
N PRO A 267 1.60 -4.23 12.85
CA PRO A 267 0.47 -5.07 13.25
C PRO A 267 -0.87 -4.39 12.89
N SER A 268 -1.78 -5.16 12.30
CA SER A 268 -3.13 -4.68 11.99
C SER A 268 -4.20 -5.77 12.05
N VAL A 269 -5.46 -5.36 12.19
CA VAL A 269 -6.66 -6.20 12.18
C VAL A 269 -7.72 -5.61 11.26
N LYS A 270 -8.25 -6.44 10.37
CA LYS A 270 -9.36 -6.12 9.47
C LYS A 270 -10.61 -6.88 9.89
N PHE A 271 -11.62 -6.17 10.38
CA PHE A 271 -12.92 -6.70 10.78
C PHE A 271 -13.88 -6.68 9.58
N LYS A 272 -14.47 -7.83 9.25
CA LYS A 272 -15.24 -8.11 8.02
C LYS A 272 -16.68 -8.56 8.32
N PRO A 273 -17.51 -7.76 9.03
CA PRO A 273 -18.86 -8.18 9.46
C PRO A 273 -19.85 -8.39 8.31
N LYS A 274 -19.57 -7.88 7.10
CA LYS A 274 -20.31 -8.14 5.86
C LYS A 274 -19.36 -8.21 4.65
N PRO A 275 -19.67 -8.99 3.59
CA PRO A 275 -18.85 -9.05 2.37
C PRO A 275 -18.69 -7.73 1.58
N TRP A 276 -19.46 -6.70 1.95
CA TRP A 276 -19.45 -5.36 1.37
C TRP A 276 -18.91 -4.27 2.30
N PHE A 277 -18.57 -4.58 3.55
CA PHE A 277 -18.08 -3.60 4.52
C PHE A 277 -17.00 -4.17 5.43
N ASN A 278 -15.87 -3.48 5.52
CA ASN A 278 -14.81 -3.78 6.47
C ASN A 278 -14.28 -2.52 7.16
N PHE A 279 -13.84 -2.73 8.40
CA PHE A 279 -13.12 -1.76 9.22
C PHE A 279 -11.71 -2.28 9.48
N ASN A 280 -10.71 -1.43 9.31
CA ASN A 280 -9.30 -1.74 9.50
C ASN A 280 -8.75 -0.92 10.65
N LEU A 281 -7.96 -1.54 11.51
CA LEU A 281 -7.19 -0.91 12.58
C LEU A 281 -5.74 -1.38 12.46
N GLY A 282 -4.78 -0.48 12.45
CA GLY A 282 -3.34 -0.77 12.42
C GLY A 282 -2.54 0.16 13.31
N LEU A 283 -1.30 -0.20 13.61
CA LEU A 283 -0.37 0.63 14.35
C LEU A 283 1.03 0.45 13.75
N ASP A 284 1.52 1.44 13.03
CA ASP A 284 2.94 1.52 12.67
C ASP A 284 3.77 1.73 13.95
N ILE A 285 4.89 1.01 14.05
CA ILE A 285 5.91 1.17 15.08
C ILE A 285 7.26 1.31 14.36
N ARG A 286 7.96 2.43 14.55
CA ARG A 286 9.23 2.71 13.84
C ARG A 286 10.34 1.83 14.42
N VAL A 287 11.08 1.16 13.53
CA VAL A 287 12.23 0.30 13.89
C VAL A 287 13.55 0.80 13.30
N SER A 288 13.52 1.77 12.40
CA SER A 288 14.70 2.56 12.02
C SER A 288 15.12 3.51 13.16
N LYS A 289 16.36 4.02 13.08
CA LYS A 289 16.87 5.03 14.01
C LYS A 289 16.06 6.32 13.96
N ASP A 290 16.14 7.09 15.04
CA ASP A 290 15.69 8.47 15.10
C ASP A 290 16.85 9.42 14.78
N GLU A 291 17.24 9.43 13.50
CA GLU A 291 18.31 10.30 12.99
C GLU A 291 17.71 11.57 12.38
N ASP A 292 18.49 12.65 12.34
CA ASP A 292 18.14 13.87 11.62
C ASP A 292 19.36 14.38 10.87
N THR A 293 19.20 14.50 9.56
CA THR A 293 20.22 14.97 8.62
C THR A 293 19.75 16.24 7.89
N SER A 294 18.63 16.81 8.32
CA SER A 294 18.11 18.09 7.83
C SER A 294 18.99 19.26 8.30
N SER A 295 18.93 20.37 7.59
CA SER A 295 19.70 21.57 7.88
C SER A 295 19.23 22.25 9.17
N LYS A 296 20.19 22.67 10.01
CA LYS A 296 19.92 23.50 11.21
C LYS A 296 19.37 24.91 10.88
N LEU A 297 19.35 25.30 9.60
CA LEU A 297 18.71 26.53 9.14
C LEU A 297 17.18 26.37 9.00
N LEU A 298 16.65 25.15 9.07
CA LEU A 298 15.21 24.92 9.15
C LEU A 298 14.71 25.26 10.57
N PRO A 299 13.56 25.95 10.72
CA PRO A 299 12.98 26.35 12.01
C PRO A 299 12.35 25.15 12.71
N SER A 300 13.18 24.20 13.12
CA SER A 300 12.75 22.98 13.78
C SER A 300 12.61 23.21 15.28
N PRO A 301 11.49 22.78 15.91
CA PRO A 301 11.40 22.74 17.36
C PRO A 301 12.48 21.85 18.00
N LYS A 302 13.13 20.97 17.24
CA LYS A 302 14.22 20.08 17.67
C LYS A 302 15.39 20.75 18.39
N GLU A 303 15.69 22.01 18.10
CA GLU A 303 16.76 22.72 18.83
C GLU A 303 16.42 22.90 20.32
N ARG A 304 15.16 22.68 20.72
CA ARG A 304 14.67 22.81 22.10
C ARG A 304 13.80 21.65 22.56
N LEU A 305 13.25 20.82 21.66
CA LEU A 305 12.25 19.78 21.94
C LEU A 305 12.65 18.40 21.38
N SER A 306 12.39 17.33 22.14
CA SER A 306 12.61 15.95 21.69
C SER A 306 11.53 15.50 20.68
N LEU A 307 11.64 15.94 19.42
CA LEU A 307 10.77 15.50 18.32
C LEU A 307 11.57 14.68 17.28
N PRO A 308 10.99 13.61 16.71
CA PRO A 308 11.60 12.89 15.59
C PRO A 308 11.33 13.59 14.24
N ASN A 309 12.03 13.23 13.14
CA ASN A 309 11.55 13.56 11.78
C ASN A 309 10.35 12.69 11.37
N TYR A 310 10.35 11.42 11.81
CA TYR A 310 9.32 10.43 11.48
C TYR A 310 8.62 9.91 12.76
N PRO A 311 7.29 9.76 12.79
CA PRO A 311 6.53 9.25 13.94
C PRO A 311 7.14 7.98 14.53
N SER A 312 7.37 7.97 15.85
CA SER A 312 7.87 6.77 16.54
C SER A 312 6.82 5.64 16.55
N TRP A 313 5.55 6.01 16.51
CA TRP A 313 4.39 5.16 16.30
C TRP A 313 3.37 5.95 15.47
N LYS A 314 2.45 5.28 14.77
CA LYS A 314 1.35 5.96 14.07
C LYS A 314 0.15 5.03 13.96
N LEU A 315 -0.99 5.41 14.53
CA LEU A 315 -2.22 4.63 14.51
C LEU A 315 -2.89 4.75 13.13
N TYR A 316 -3.57 3.72 12.67
CA TYR A 316 -4.30 3.69 11.39
C TYR A 316 -5.70 3.13 11.60
N LEU A 317 -6.71 3.84 11.08
CA LEU A 317 -8.10 3.41 10.97
C LEU A 317 -8.51 3.48 9.49
N ALA A 318 -9.35 2.58 9.00
CA ALA A 318 -10.00 2.75 7.69
C ALA A 318 -11.36 2.08 7.60
N LEU A 319 -12.26 2.69 6.83
CA LEU A 319 -13.58 2.18 6.49
C LEU A 319 -13.63 1.91 4.99
N ASN A 320 -14.07 0.73 4.58
CA ASN A 320 -14.10 0.32 3.18
C ASN A 320 -15.44 -0.32 2.83
N PHE A 321 -16.01 0.10 1.70
CA PHE A 321 -17.33 -0.24 1.21
C PHE A 321 -17.25 -0.74 -0.24
N ARG A 322 -17.77 -1.94 -0.53
CA ARG A 322 -17.97 -2.43 -1.90
C ARG A 322 -19.28 -1.91 -2.45
N LEU A 323 -19.21 -0.86 -3.27
CA LEU A 323 -20.37 -0.17 -3.82
C LEU A 323 -20.95 -0.87 -5.06
N LEU A 324 -20.09 -1.44 -5.93
CA LEU A 324 -20.53 -2.14 -7.14
C LEU A 324 -20.13 -3.62 -7.16
N PRO A 325 -20.95 -4.50 -7.76
CA PRO A 325 -22.18 -4.20 -8.49
C PRO A 325 -23.39 -3.93 -7.58
N TRP A 326 -24.17 -2.90 -7.92
CA TRP A 326 -25.41 -2.55 -7.22
C TRP A 326 -26.54 -3.49 -7.66
N GLY A 327 -27.33 -4.00 -6.72
CA GLY A 327 -28.60 -4.69 -6.99
C GLY A 327 -28.52 -6.12 -7.57
N SER A 328 -27.45 -6.49 -8.29
CA SER A 328 -27.30 -7.83 -8.85
C SER A 328 -26.84 -8.87 -7.81
N GLY A 329 -27.76 -9.34 -6.97
CA GLY A 329 -27.63 -10.57 -6.17
C GLY A 329 -26.30 -10.76 -5.44
N PHE A 330 -26.12 -10.07 -4.30
CA PHE A 330 -25.06 -10.37 -3.33
C PHE A 330 -25.17 -11.81 -2.77
N GLU A 331 -26.34 -12.44 -2.90
CA GLU A 331 -26.53 -13.87 -2.70
C GLU A 331 -25.88 -14.68 -3.85
N GLY A 332 -24.84 -15.44 -3.52
CA GLY A 332 -24.38 -16.61 -4.28
C GLY A 332 -23.80 -16.40 -5.68
N SER A 333 -24.01 -15.27 -6.36
CA SER A 333 -23.73 -15.14 -7.80
C SER A 333 -22.24 -15.06 -8.14
N LYS A 334 -21.44 -14.27 -7.42
CA LYS A 334 -19.98 -14.15 -7.65
C LYS A 334 -19.17 -15.31 -7.06
N THR A 335 -19.56 -15.88 -5.92
CA THR A 335 -19.04 -17.17 -5.45
C THR A 335 -19.53 -18.34 -6.31
N GLY A 336 -20.66 -18.17 -6.99
CA GLY A 336 -21.16 -19.07 -8.03
C GLY A 336 -20.27 -19.04 -9.26
N ARG A 337 -19.95 -17.84 -9.79
CA ARG A 337 -18.95 -17.71 -10.86
C ARG A 337 -17.58 -18.24 -10.46
N SER A 338 -17.00 -17.80 -9.34
CA SER A 338 -15.69 -18.33 -8.93
C SER A 338 -15.70 -19.86 -8.71
N LYS A 339 -16.84 -20.47 -8.36
CA LYS A 339 -17.02 -21.93 -8.34
C LYS A 339 -17.18 -22.54 -9.73
N VAL A 340 -17.92 -21.93 -10.65
CA VAL A 340 -18.07 -22.39 -12.04
C VAL A 340 -16.73 -22.27 -12.78
N ASP A 341 -16.03 -21.15 -12.63
CA ASP A 341 -14.70 -20.91 -13.17
C ASP A 341 -13.68 -21.92 -12.57
N PHE A 342 -13.80 -22.25 -11.28
CA PHE A 342 -13.04 -23.30 -10.59
C PHE A 342 -13.39 -24.72 -11.05
N TYR A 343 -14.67 -25.04 -11.28
CA TYR A 343 -15.06 -26.32 -11.85
C TYR A 343 -14.62 -26.42 -13.32
N GLU A 344 -14.65 -25.33 -14.08
CA GLU A 344 -14.18 -25.31 -15.46
C GLU A 344 -12.65 -25.36 -15.54
N SER A 345 -11.92 -24.73 -14.60
CA SER A 345 -10.46 -24.88 -14.49
C SER A 345 -10.09 -26.29 -14.05
N LEU A 346 -10.75 -26.87 -13.03
CA LEU A 346 -10.57 -28.27 -12.65
C LEU A 346 -10.90 -29.23 -13.80
N LEU A 347 -11.95 -28.98 -14.59
CA LEU A 347 -12.27 -29.80 -15.76
C LEU A 347 -11.25 -29.63 -16.89
N LYS A 348 -10.69 -28.42 -17.09
CA LYS A 348 -9.60 -28.17 -18.05
C LYS A 348 -8.29 -28.82 -17.61
N ASP A 349 -7.94 -28.76 -16.33
CA ASP A 349 -6.71 -29.33 -15.80
C ASP A 349 -6.83 -30.85 -15.57
N SER A 350 -8.02 -31.37 -15.26
CA SER A 350 -8.32 -32.81 -15.32
C SER A 350 -8.17 -33.34 -16.75
N ARG A 351 -8.78 -32.68 -17.75
CA ARG A 351 -8.64 -33.06 -19.16
C ARG A 351 -7.23 -32.90 -19.70
N ARG A 352 -6.42 -31.98 -19.15
CA ARG A 352 -4.98 -31.91 -19.42
C ARG A 352 -4.23 -33.08 -18.78
N SER A 353 -4.55 -33.41 -17.52
CA SER A 353 -3.93 -34.52 -16.79
C SER A 353 -4.23 -35.86 -17.47
N GLU A 354 -5.48 -36.10 -17.88
CA GLU A 354 -5.89 -37.28 -18.67
C GLU A 354 -5.07 -37.37 -19.97
N LYS A 355 -4.98 -36.28 -20.73
CA LYS A 355 -4.17 -36.25 -21.97
C LYS A 355 -2.68 -36.49 -21.73
N ILE A 356 -2.12 -35.93 -20.66
CA ILE A 356 -0.72 -36.17 -20.27
C ILE A 356 -0.53 -37.64 -19.84
N GLU A 357 -1.51 -38.26 -19.19
CA GLU A 357 -1.45 -39.70 -18.87
C GLU A 357 -1.59 -40.58 -20.13
N GLU A 358 -2.44 -40.22 -21.10
CA GLU A 358 -2.54 -40.89 -22.39
C GLU A 358 -1.23 -40.76 -23.20
N GLU A 359 -0.63 -39.58 -23.27
CA GLU A 359 0.68 -39.36 -23.89
C GLU A 359 1.78 -40.15 -23.16
N LEU A 360 1.80 -40.18 -21.83
CA LEU A 360 2.73 -41.01 -21.06
C LEU A 360 2.53 -42.52 -21.28
N ARG A 361 1.28 -43.00 -21.41
CA ARG A 361 0.97 -44.39 -21.76
C ARG A 361 1.41 -44.71 -23.19
N ARG A 362 1.25 -43.78 -24.11
CA ARG A 362 1.71 -43.91 -25.50
C ARG A 362 3.24 -43.98 -25.57
N LEU A 363 3.94 -43.04 -24.96
CA LEU A 363 5.40 -43.01 -24.89
C LEU A 363 5.98 -44.27 -24.21
N ARG A 364 5.30 -44.82 -23.20
CA ARG A 364 5.68 -46.12 -22.61
C ARG A 364 5.55 -47.28 -23.60
N LYS A 365 4.48 -47.34 -24.39
CA LYS A 365 4.31 -48.36 -25.43
C LYS A 365 5.31 -48.22 -26.57
N GLU A 366 5.51 -47.00 -27.06
CA GLU A 366 6.50 -46.71 -28.12
C GLU A 366 7.91 -47.07 -27.64
N ARG A 367 8.24 -46.83 -26.36
CA ARG A 367 9.49 -47.31 -25.75
C ARG A 367 9.56 -48.83 -25.61
N GLU A 368 8.50 -49.51 -25.15
CA GLU A 368 8.47 -50.97 -25.02
C GLU A 368 8.59 -51.68 -26.39
N GLN A 369 8.08 -51.05 -27.46
CA GLN A 369 8.27 -51.51 -28.84
C GLN A 369 9.72 -51.27 -29.29
N ALA A 370 10.27 -50.08 -29.09
CA ALA A 370 11.66 -49.78 -29.44
C ALA A 370 12.68 -50.65 -28.68
N GLU A 371 12.40 -51.01 -27.42
CA GLU A 371 13.25 -51.93 -26.64
C GLU A 371 13.19 -53.37 -27.19
N LYS A 372 12.03 -53.83 -27.69
CA LYS A 372 11.91 -55.12 -28.39
C LYS A 372 12.58 -55.11 -29.76
N GLU A 373 12.38 -54.06 -30.55
CA GLU A 373 13.05 -53.89 -31.85
C GLU A 373 14.59 -53.86 -31.69
N LEU A 374 15.10 -53.22 -30.62
CA LEU A 374 16.53 -53.26 -30.27
C LEU A 374 17.01 -54.66 -29.84
N GLU A 375 16.19 -55.44 -29.15
CA GLU A 375 16.53 -56.80 -28.73
C GLU A 375 16.48 -57.80 -29.89
N GLU A 376 15.53 -57.66 -30.81
CA GLU A 376 15.46 -58.41 -32.08
C GLU A 376 16.65 -58.07 -33.00
N LEU A 377 16.97 -56.77 -33.18
CA LEU A 377 18.15 -56.34 -33.93
C LEU A 377 19.45 -56.86 -33.31
N ARG A 378 19.52 -56.92 -31.98
CA ARG A 378 20.65 -57.50 -31.26
C ARG A 378 20.78 -59.01 -31.50
N GLN A 379 19.69 -59.77 -31.49
CA GLN A 379 19.72 -61.19 -31.84
C GLN A 379 20.19 -61.39 -33.29
N MET A 380 19.67 -60.61 -34.25
CA MET A 380 20.14 -60.67 -35.64
C MET A 380 21.63 -60.37 -35.80
N LEU A 381 22.18 -59.43 -35.02
CA LEU A 381 23.62 -59.13 -35.01
C LEU A 381 24.46 -60.22 -34.32
N GLU A 382 23.96 -60.86 -33.26
CA GLU A 382 24.61 -61.98 -32.58
C GLU A 382 24.51 -63.31 -33.37
N GLU A 383 23.58 -63.41 -34.33
CA GLU A 383 23.49 -64.50 -35.33
C GLU A 383 24.36 -64.25 -36.57
N GLN A 384 24.46 -63.02 -37.07
CA GLN A 384 25.37 -62.66 -38.18
C GLN A 384 26.84 -62.53 -37.76
N GLY A 385 27.12 -62.56 -36.45
CA GLY A 385 28.47 -62.50 -35.87
C GLY A 385 29.17 -63.85 -35.66
N LYS A 386 28.71 -64.93 -36.29
CA LYS A 386 29.23 -66.31 -36.15
C LYS A 386 29.52 -66.95 -37.51
#